data_AF-A0A8T3SXA9-F1
#
_entry.id   AF-A0A8T3SXA9-F1
#
_cell.length_a   1.000
_cell.length_b   1.000
_cell.length_c   1.000
_cell.angle_alpha   90.00
_cell.angle_beta   90.00
_cell.angle_gamma   90.00
#
_symmetry.space_group_name_H-M   'P 1'
#
loop_
_entity.id
_entity.type
_entity.pdbx_description
1 polymer ?
#
loop_
_entity_poly.entity_id
_entity_poly.type
_entity_poly.pdbx_seq_one_letter_code
_entity_poly.pdbx_strand_id
1 'polypeptide(L)' 'MKALLERYRDLLARDDESFPITLGEGGTPLIHARRLGAEMGLERLHLKFEGMNPTGSFKDRGMV' A
#
# COMPACT_ATOMS: atom_id res chain seq x y z
N MET A 1 1.59 -13.48 -0.99
CA MET A 1 0.79 -12.37 -0.44
C MET A 1 -0.17 -11.92 -1.53
N LYS A 2 -1.47 -11.76 -1.25
CA LYS A 2 -2.45 -11.33 -2.27
C LYS A 2 -2.18 -9.89 -2.72
N ALA A 3 -2.31 -9.64 -4.02
CA ALA A 3 -2.25 -8.32 -4.64
C ALA A 3 -3.41 -7.42 -4.17
N LEU A 4 -3.33 -6.10 -4.43
CA LEU A 4 -4.27 -5.12 -3.88
C LEU A 4 -5.73 -5.44 -4.23
N LEU A 5 -6.05 -5.61 -5.51
CA LEU A 5 -7.42 -5.86 -5.98
C LEU A 5 -7.98 -7.19 -5.46
N GLU A 6 -7.15 -8.23 -5.34
CA GLU A 6 -7.59 -9.50 -4.76
C GLU A 6 -7.82 -9.39 -3.25
N ARG A 7 -6.96 -8.65 -2.54
CA ARG A 7 -7.06 -8.46 -1.10
C ARG A 7 -8.30 -7.67 -0.71
N TYR A 8 -8.67 -6.68 -1.51
CA TYR A 8 -9.75 -5.74 -1.22
C TYR A 8 -10.94 -5.89 -2.19
N ARG A 9 -11.09 -7.05 -2.83
CA ARG A 9 -12.14 -7.33 -3.82
C ARG A 9 -13.53 -6.90 -3.34
N ASP A 10 -13.90 -7.30 -2.12
CA ASP A 10 -15.21 -7.03 -1.52
C ASP A 10 -15.49 -5.54 -1.30
N LEU A 11 -14.46 -4.69 -1.37
CA LEU A 11 -14.56 -3.24 -1.21
C LEU A 11 -14.41 -2.47 -2.53
N LEU A 12 -13.88 -3.10 -3.58
CA LEU A 12 -13.43 -2.42 -4.80
C LEU A 12 -14.11 -2.92 -6.07
N ALA A 13 -14.41 -4.20 -6.18
CA ALA A 13 -14.85 -4.81 -7.43
C ALA A 13 -16.34 -5.14 -7.44
N ARG A 14 -16.95 -5.10 -8.63
CA ARG A 14 -18.29 -5.63 -8.89
C ARG A 14 -18.16 -7.08 -9.38
N ASP A 15 -19.23 -7.86 -9.19
CA ASP A 15 -19.23 -9.31 -9.44
C ASP A 15 -18.88 -9.72 -10.90
N ASP A 16 -18.95 -8.78 -11.85
CA ASP A 16 -18.76 -8.98 -13.28
C ASP A 16 -17.37 -8.59 -13.82
N GLU A 17 -16.43 -8.08 -13.01
CA GLU A 17 -15.10 -7.70 -13.47
C GLU A 17 -14.14 -8.90 -13.58
N SER A 18 -13.69 -9.20 -14.81
CA SER A 18 -12.75 -10.29 -15.09
C SER A 18 -11.30 -9.90 -14.77
N PHE A 19 -10.66 -10.70 -13.93
CA PHE A 19 -9.23 -10.76 -13.56
C PHE A 19 -8.52 -9.41 -13.25
N PRO A 20 -8.06 -9.17 -12.01
CA PRO A 20 -7.35 -7.94 -11.71
C PRO A 20 -6.00 -7.89 -12.44
N ILE A 21 -5.81 -6.87 -13.27
CA ILE A 21 -4.47 -6.47 -13.71
C ILE A 21 -3.70 -6.14 -12.42
N THR A 22 -2.46 -6.60 -12.30
CA THR A 22 -1.66 -6.28 -11.12
C THR A 22 -0.18 -6.34 -11.45
N LEU A 23 0.57 -5.46 -10.80
CA LEU A 23 2.03 -5.50 -10.76
C LEU A 23 2.53 -5.94 -9.37
N GLY A 24 1.63 -6.43 -8.51
CA GLY A 24 1.93 -6.73 -7.11
C GLY A 24 1.94 -5.50 -6.20
N GLU A 25 1.27 -4.43 -6.60
CA GLU A 25 1.12 -3.19 -5.85
C GLU A 25 0.38 -3.38 -4.51
N GLY A 26 0.58 -2.42 -3.60
CA GLY A 26 0.10 -2.50 -2.23
C GLY A 26 1.03 -3.32 -1.33
N GLY A 27 0.54 -3.72 -0.16
CA GLY A 27 1.36 -4.47 0.82
C GLY A 27 2.63 -3.77 1.32
N THR A 28 2.82 -2.48 1.00
CA THR A 28 4.01 -1.68 1.34
C THR A 28 4.22 -1.59 2.86
N PRO A 29 5.47 -1.48 3.34
CA PRO A 29 5.77 -1.43 4.77
C PRO A 29 5.09 -0.27 5.50
N LEU A 30 4.72 -0.52 6.75
CA LEU A 30 4.41 0.51 7.74
C LEU A 30 5.57 0.56 8.74
N ILE A 31 6.46 1.53 8.56
CA ILE A 31 7.74 1.59 9.28
C ILE A 31 7.56 2.45 10.54
N HIS A 32 7.83 1.91 11.71
CA HIS A 32 7.90 2.70 12.96
C HIS A 32 9.19 3.52 12.98
N ALA A 33 9.10 4.83 12.72
CA ALA A 33 10.24 5.73 12.58
C ALA A 33 10.73 6.22 13.96
N ARG A 34 11.27 5.30 14.78
CA ARG A 34 11.63 5.55 16.18
C ARG A 34 12.52 6.78 16.40
N ARG A 35 13.58 6.93 15.58
CA ARG A 35 14.54 8.03 15.72
C ARG A 35 13.91 9.38 15.41
N LEU A 36 13.27 9.50 14.26
CA LEU A 36 12.57 10.73 13.85
C LEU A 36 11.40 11.05 14.81
N GLY A 37 10.69 10.03 15.26
CA GLY A 37 9.64 10.17 16.26
C GLY A 37 10.17 10.77 17.56
N ALA A 38 11.28 10.25 18.09
CA ALA A 38 11.91 10.79 19.30
C ALA A 38 12.35 12.26 19.12
N GLU A 39 12.96 12.60 17.98
CA GLU A 39 13.36 13.99 17.65
C GLU A 39 12.16 14.95 17.59
N MET A 40 10.98 14.46 17.23
CA MET A 40 9.74 15.24 17.12
C MET A 40 8.83 15.16 18.36
N GLY A 41 9.21 14.41 19.41
CA GLY A 41 8.34 14.17 20.57
C GLY A 41 7.13 13.27 20.27
N LEU A 42 7.20 12.43 19.23
CA LEU A 42 6.15 11.53 18.78
C LEU A 42 6.52 10.06 19.04
N GLU A 43 5.88 9.43 20.04
CA GLU A 43 6.12 8.02 20.38
C GLU A 43 5.73 7.03 19.25
N ARG A 44 4.71 7.40 18.46
CA ARG A 44 4.08 6.51 17.48
C ARG A 44 4.12 7.08 16.05
N LEU A 45 5.23 7.68 15.66
CA LEU A 45 5.44 8.10 14.27
C LEU A 45 5.65 6.90 13.35
N HIS A 46 4.77 6.74 12.35
CA HIS A 46 4.88 5.68 11.34
C HIS A 46 4.94 6.26 9.94
N LEU A 47 5.72 5.61 9.07
CA LEU A 47 5.85 5.96 7.65
C LEU A 47 5.21 4.85 6.82
N LYS A 48 4.22 5.21 6.02
CA LYS A 48 3.66 4.30 5.00
C LYS A 48 4.52 4.41 3.75
N PHE A 49 5.40 3.43 3.54
CA PHE A 49 6.48 3.56 2.56
C PHE A 49 6.04 3.17 1.14
N GLU A 50 5.28 4.05 0.50
CA GLU A 50 4.67 3.84 -0.82
C GLU A 50 5.66 3.81 -1.99
N GLY A 51 6.92 4.21 -1.77
CA GLY A 51 7.98 4.11 -2.77
C GLY A 51 8.38 2.67 -3.13
N MET A 52 7.89 1.67 -2.38
CA MET A 52 8.10 0.25 -2.68
C MET A 52 7.01 -0.36 -3.57
N ASN A 53 6.06 0.44 -4.07
CA ASN A 53 5.20 -0.02 -5.14
C ASN A 53 5.99 -0.14 -6.48
N PRO A 54 5.49 -0.92 -7.46
CA PRO A 54 6.22 -1.25 -8.69
C PRO A 54 6.84 -0.08 -9.48
N THR A 55 6.14 1.06 -9.61
CA THR A 55 6.63 2.25 -10.33
C THR A 55 7.24 3.30 -9.39
N GLY A 56 7.36 2.99 -8.10
CA GLY A 56 7.95 3.86 -7.10
C GLY A 56 6.99 4.92 -6.53
N SER A 57 5.68 4.78 -6.75
CA SER A 57 4.70 5.71 -6.16
C SER A 57 3.40 5.02 -5.76
N PHE A 58 2.63 5.69 -4.90
CA PHE A 58 1.30 5.21 -4.50
C PHE A 58 0.30 5.13 -5.67
N LYS A 59 0.62 5.73 -6.83
CA LYS A 59 -0.29 5.78 -7.99
C LYS A 59 -0.60 4.40 -8.54
N ASP A 60 0.30 3.43 -8.37
CA ASP A 60 0.08 2.05 -8.80
C ASP A 60 -1.21 1.47 -8.24
N ARG A 61 -1.62 1.88 -7.04
CA ARG A 61 -2.86 1.41 -6.41
C ARG A 61 -4.13 1.72 -7.19
N GLY A 62 -4.13 2.78 -8.00
CA GLY A 62 -5.29 3.25 -8.76
C GLY A 62 -5.12 3.16 -10.27
N MET A 63 -4.01 2.58 -10.75
CA MET A 63 -3.72 2.41 -12.18
C MET A 63 -4.02 0.99 -12.67
N VAL A 64 -4.33 0.08 -11.75
CA VAL A 64 -4.60 -1.34 -11.99
C VAL A 64 -6.08 -1.66 -12.04
#